data_AF-A0AAU4FZK3-F1
#
_entry.id   AF-A0AAU4FZK3-F1
#
_cell.length_a   1.000
_cell.length_b   1.000
_cell.length_c   1.000
_cell.angle_alpha   90.00
_cell.angle_beta   90.00
_cell.angle_gamma   90.00
#
_symmetry.space_group_name_H-M   'P 1'
#
loop_
_entity.id
_entity.type
_entity.pdbx_description
1 polymer ?
#
loop_
_entity_poly.entity_id
_entity_poly.type
_entity_poly.pdbx_seq_one_letter_code
_entity_poly.pdbx_strand_id
1 'polypeptide(L)' 'MTRPLLKSELRAQRSRDYLMAQRNAFIEKHGEDLGAFYFLVMLIQTHGRKALKRGDTVALRSLAHDLHALYVKHTA' A
#
# COMPACT_ATOMS: atom_id res chain seq x y z
N MET A 1 -17.06 -25.72 -6.73
CA MET A 1 -16.14 -26.11 -5.64
C MET A 1 -14.87 -25.27 -5.77
N THR A 2 -14.59 -24.39 -4.83
CA THR A 2 -13.35 -23.60 -4.83
C THR A 2 -12.22 -24.51 -4.36
N ARG A 3 -11.17 -24.68 -5.19
CA ARG A 3 -10.00 -25.46 -4.78
C ARG A 3 -9.38 -24.87 -3.50
N PRO A 4 -8.84 -25.70 -2.60
CA PRO A 4 -8.05 -25.19 -1.47
C PRO A 4 -6.94 -24.27 -1.96
N LEU A 5 -6.70 -23.18 -1.25
CA LEU A 5 -5.62 -22.25 -1.55
C LEU A 5 -4.26 -22.94 -1.35
N LEU A 6 -3.33 -22.70 -2.27
CA LEU A 6 -1.94 -23.07 -2.13
C LEU A 6 -1.30 -22.28 -1.00
N LYS A 7 -0.22 -22.80 -0.40
CA LYS A 7 0.53 -22.11 0.67
C LYS A 7 0.99 -20.71 0.25
N SER A 8 1.38 -20.53 -1.02
CA SER A 8 1.76 -19.24 -1.59
C SER A 8 0.61 -18.24 -1.61
N GLU A 9 -0.59 -18.70 -1.99
CA GLU A 9 -1.81 -17.89 -2.05
C GLU A 9 -2.26 -17.47 -0.65
N LEU A 10 -2.21 -18.39 0.32
CA LEU A 10 -2.47 -18.08 1.74
C LEU A 10 -1.49 -17.04 2.29
N ARG A 11 -0.21 -17.11 1.90
CA ARG A 11 0.79 -16.12 2.32
C ARG A 11 0.53 -14.75 1.71
N ALA A 12 0.18 -14.70 0.42
CA ALA A 12 -0.17 -13.46 -0.26
C ALA A 12 -1.41 -12.81 0.37
N GLN A 13 -2.43 -13.62 0.68
CA GLN A 13 -3.64 -13.15 1.35
C GLN A 13 -3.33 -12.56 2.73
N ARG A 14 -2.58 -13.28 3.57
CA ARG A 14 -2.15 -12.76 4.89
C ARG A 14 -1.37 -11.46 4.79
N SER A 15 -0.49 -11.35 3.79
CA SER A 15 0.26 -10.11 3.55
C SER A 15 -0.66 -8.95 3.17
N ARG A 16 -1.69 -9.21 2.35
CA ARG A 16 -2.70 -8.22 2.00
C ARG A 16 -3.51 -7.81 3.21
N ASP A 17 -3.99 -8.76 4.00
CA ASP A 17 -4.80 -8.48 5.19
C ASP A 17 -4.01 -7.66 6.22
N TYR A 18 -2.72 -7.95 6.38
CA TYR A 18 -1.82 -7.16 7.21
C TYR A 18 -1.68 -5.71 6.72
N LEU A 19 -1.51 -5.49 5.42
CA LEU A 19 -1.43 -4.14 4.84
C LEU A 19 -2.74 -3.36 5.00
N MET A 20 -3.88 -4.04 4.85
CA MET A 20 -5.19 -3.42 5.06
C MET A 20 -5.41 -3.03 6.52
N ALA A 21 -5.01 -3.89 7.46
CA ALA A 21 -5.05 -3.57 8.88
C ALA A 21 -4.16 -2.35 9.22
N GLN A 22 -2.95 -2.27 8.66
CA GLN A 22 -2.08 -1.10 8.82
C GLN A 22 -2.72 0.17 8.27
N ARG A 23 -3.30 0.12 7.05
CA ARG A 23 -4.03 1.26 6.47
C ARG A 23 -5.12 1.75 7.42
N ASN A 24 -5.94 0.82 7.92
CA ASN A 24 -7.04 1.15 8.82
C ASN A 24 -6.53 1.78 10.13
N ALA A 25 -5.42 1.28 10.68
CA ALA A 25 -4.81 1.86 11.87
C ALA A 25 -4.31 3.30 11.65
N PHE A 26 -3.75 3.61 10.48
CA PHE A 26 -3.38 4.99 10.13
C PHE A 26 -4.61 5.89 10.00
N ILE A 27 -5.67 5.40 9.34
CA ILE A 27 -6.94 6.13 9.17
C ILE A 27 -7.61 6.40 10.52
N GLU A 28 -7.66 5.41 11.40
CA GLU A 28 -8.24 5.55 12.74
C GLU A 28 -7.50 6.59 13.58
N LYS A 29 -6.17 6.62 13.46
CA LYS A 29 -5.32 7.54 14.23
C LYS A 29 -5.32 8.98 13.70
N HIS A 30 -5.38 9.16 12.39
CA HIS A 30 -5.11 10.46 11.75
C HIS A 30 -6.29 11.03 10.98
N GLY A 31 -7.41 10.32 10.91
CA GLY A 31 -8.50 10.62 9.97
C GLY A 31 -8.23 10.01 8.60
N GLU A 32 -9.28 9.91 7.77
CA GLU A 32 -9.26 9.17 6.51
C GLU A 32 -8.14 9.62 5.57
N ASP A 33 -8.09 10.91 5.28
CA ASP A 33 -7.17 11.47 4.28
C ASP A 33 -5.71 11.51 4.76
N LEU A 34 -5.46 12.06 5.95
CA LEU A 34 -4.12 12.13 6.52
C LEU A 34 -3.57 10.74 6.86
N GLY A 35 -4.44 9.82 7.29
CA GLY A 35 -4.09 8.42 7.50
C GLY A 35 -3.74 7.70 6.20
N ALA A 36 -4.53 7.89 5.14
CA ALA A 36 -4.21 7.35 3.81
C ALA A 36 -2.87 7.90 3.28
N PHE A 37 -2.60 9.19 3.47
CA PHE A 37 -1.33 9.80 3.11
C PHE A 37 -0.15 9.16 3.86
N TYR A 38 -0.22 9.05 5.19
CA TYR A 38 0.85 8.41 5.97
C TYR A 38 1.05 6.93 5.62
N PHE A 39 -0.03 6.21 5.33
CA PHE A 39 0.04 4.84 4.85
C PHE A 39 0.80 4.74 3.52
N LEU A 40 0.50 5.61 2.54
CA LEU A 40 1.22 5.63 1.26
C LEU A 40 2.70 6.00 1.42
N VAL A 41 3.02 6.97 2.28
CA VAL A 41 4.42 7.31 2.59
C VAL A 41 5.16 6.09 3.16
N MET A 42 4.54 5.37 4.09
CA MET A 42 5.09 4.13 4.65
C MET A 42 5.29 3.05 3.58
N LEU A 43 4.33 2.87 2.66
CA LEU A 43 4.47 1.95 1.53
C LEU A 43 5.64 2.31 0.61
N ILE A 44 5.84 3.59 0.31
CA ILE A 44 6.98 4.05 -0.51
C ILE A 44 8.30 3.76 0.20
N GLN A 45 8.40 4.04 1.50
CA GLN A 45 9.63 3.79 2.26
C GLN A 45 9.99 2.29 2.35
N THR A 46 8.98 1.43 2.48
CA THR A 46 9.17 -0.02 2.68
C THR A 46 9.17 -0.80 1.37
N HIS A 47 8.09 -0.72 0.61
CA HIS A 47 7.89 -1.42 -0.66
C HIS A 47 8.54 -0.69 -1.82
N GLY A 48 8.47 0.65 -1.88
CA GLY A 48 9.14 1.43 -2.92
C GLY A 48 10.65 1.22 -2.92
N ARG A 49 11.29 1.18 -1.74
CA ARG A 49 12.73 0.86 -1.64
C ARG A 49 13.08 -0.54 -2.16
N LYS A 50 12.20 -1.52 -1.97
CA LYS A 50 12.40 -2.89 -2.50
C LYS A 50 12.16 -2.93 -4.01
N ALA A 51 11.13 -2.26 -4.51
CA ALA A 51 10.85 -2.12 -5.93
C ALA A 51 12.01 -1.47 -6.67
N LEU A 52 12.57 -0.38 -6.11
CA LEU A 52 13.76 0.28 -6.63
C LEU A 52 14.95 -0.67 -6.73
N LYS A 53 15.25 -1.44 -5.67
CA LYS A 53 16.34 -2.42 -5.69
C LYS A 53 16.13 -3.53 -6.73
N ARG A 54 14.89 -3.84 -7.11
CA ARG A 54 14.54 -4.85 -8.10
C ARG A 54 14.39 -4.29 -9.51
N GLY A 55 14.53 -2.98 -9.71
CA GLY A 55 14.25 -2.33 -10.99
C GLY A 55 12.77 -2.35 -11.38
N ASP A 56 11.86 -2.56 -10.43
CA ASP A 56 10.41 -2.59 -10.68
C ASP A 56 9.86 -1.17 -10.79
N THR A 57 10.05 -0.58 -11.96
CA THR A 57 9.63 0.79 -12.28
C THR A 57 8.11 0.93 -12.37
N VAL A 58 7.39 -0.15 -12.66
CA VAL A 58 5.92 -0.17 -12.74
C VAL A 58 5.34 0.03 -11.34
N ALA A 59 5.78 -0.76 -10.36
CA ALA A 59 5.32 -0.62 -8.98
C ALA A 59 5.67 0.76 -8.40
N LEU A 60 6.86 1.29 -8.70
CA LEU A 60 7.26 2.64 -8.29
C LEU A 60 6.35 3.72 -8.87
N ARG A 61 5.98 3.61 -10.16
CA ARG A 61 5.11 4.57 -10.82
C ARG A 61 3.70 4.55 -10.22
N SER A 62 3.14 3.37 -9.95
CA SER A 62 1.83 3.25 -9.31
C SER A 62 1.81 3.90 -7.92
N LEU A 63 2.82 3.61 -7.09
CA LEU A 63 2.92 4.21 -5.75
C LEU A 63 3.04 5.75 -5.80
N ALA A 64 3.83 6.27 -6.75
CA ALA A 64 3.98 7.72 -6.93
C ALA A 64 2.67 8.37 -7.43
N HIS A 65 1.96 7.70 -8.33
CA HIS A 65 0.67 8.16 -8.84
C HIS A 65 -0.38 8.24 -7.73
N ASP A 66 -0.52 7.20 -6.92
CA ASP A 66 -1.49 7.17 -5.81
C ASP A 66 -1.18 8.26 -4.79
N LEU A 67 0.10 8.49 -4.47
CA LEU A 67 0.50 9.55 -3.56
C LEU A 67 0.18 10.93 -4.14
N HIS A 68 0.44 11.15 -5.43
CA HIS A 68 0.14 12.41 -6.10
C HIS A 68 -1.38 12.66 -6.15
N ALA A 69 -2.20 11.64 -6.41
CA ALA A 69 -3.65 11.78 -6.41
C ALA A 69 -4.20 12.22 -5.04
N LEU A 70 -3.69 11.65 -3.94
CA LEU A 70 -4.04 12.13 -2.60
C LEU A 70 -3.58 13.56 -2.36
N TYR A 71 -2.35 13.90 -2.75
CA TYR A 71 -1.86 15.27 -2.61
C TYR A 71 -2.76 16.26 -3.34
N VAL A 72 -3.07 16.01 -4.62
CA VAL A 72 -3.95 16.86 -5.45
C VAL A 72 -5.33 17.02 -4.82
N LYS A 73 -5.94 15.95 -4.27
CA LYS A 73 -7.24 16.03 -3.59
C LYS A 73 -7.27 17.08 -2.45
N HIS A 74 -6.12 17.34 -1.81
CA HIS A 74 -6.04 18.24 -0.64
C HIS A 74 -5.41 19.60 -0.94
N THR A 75 -4.82 19.79 -2.11
CA THR A 75 -4.14 21.05 -2.47
C THR A 75 -4.73 21.74 -3.70
N ALA A 76 -5.75 21.16 -4.33
CA ALA A 76 -6.41 21.71 -5.52
C ALA A 76 -7.74 22.41 -5.17
#